data_AF-A0A2E1HFL7-F1
#
_entry.id   AF-A0A2E1HFL7-F1
#
_cell.length_a   1.000
_cell.length_b   1.000
_cell.length_c   1.000
_cell.angle_alpha   90.00
_cell.angle_beta   90.00
_cell.angle_gamma   90.00
#
_symmetry.space_group_name_H-M   'P 1'
#
loop_
_entity.id
_entity.type
_entity.pdbx_description
1 polymer ?
#
loop_
_entity_poly.entity_id
_entity_poly.type
_entity_poly.pdbx_seq_one_letter_code
_entity_poly.pdbx_strand_id
1 'polypeptide(L)'
;MATEIKVPTLGESVTEATIGQWFKQPGDRVEQDETIAELETDKVTVEVPAPAAGILEEIVVKDGETVAVGALIGMIGEGEGKASGETKPTEKPKSQAARSDQAADTAADYGGGAAGDAKAGAKASANGASGGGKLVEVMVPAAGESVTEAAVGTVFKKVGDSVAVDESLLELETDKAAQEIPSPVSGVIREMAVSQGDEVKVGALLLKIEEGASAGSSAPAQAARGSGTDETPRRQVEAEEGRPPAPSAAKMMREKGLKDGDVKGSGREGQVLKGDVLDAISRGAPSSPQEKPEKAARPPSSSNDAPREERVKMTRLRQTIARRLKDAQDTAAMLTTFNEVDMTAVMELRTKYKDLFEKKHGVKLGFMGFFTKAICHALKEIPAVNAEIDGNEIVYKNFCHIGMAVGTDKGLVVPVIRDADEMSIAEVEKELSRLARAARDGKLGMSDMQGGTFTITNGGVYGSLMSTPILNAPQSGILGMHKIQERPMAIGGQVVIRPMMYLALSYDHRIVDGKEAVTFLVRVKESLEDPERLVLDL
;
A
#
# COMPACT_ATOMS: atom_id res chain seq x y z
N MET A 1 9.20 -53.15 -4.14
CA MET A 1 10.11 -52.57 -3.11
C MET A 1 9.62 -51.17 -2.78
N ALA A 2 9.93 -50.63 -1.60
CA ALA A 2 9.60 -49.24 -1.29
C ALA A 2 10.30 -48.27 -2.26
N THR A 3 9.54 -47.33 -2.83
CA THR A 3 10.00 -46.33 -3.79
C THR A 3 10.09 -44.97 -3.12
N GLU A 4 11.25 -44.32 -3.23
CA GLU A 4 11.52 -43.03 -2.58
C GLU A 4 10.84 -41.86 -3.31
N ILE A 5 10.04 -41.07 -2.60
CA ILE A 5 9.52 -39.79 -3.09
C ILE A 5 10.53 -38.70 -2.73
N LYS A 6 11.00 -37.95 -3.74
CA LYS A 6 12.01 -36.88 -3.58
C LYS A 6 11.52 -35.55 -4.14
N VAL A 7 12.02 -34.45 -3.57
CA VAL A 7 11.79 -33.09 -4.07
C VAL A 7 12.34 -32.96 -5.51
N PRO A 8 11.51 -32.61 -6.51
CA PRO A 8 11.95 -32.45 -7.90
C PRO A 8 12.85 -31.22 -8.08
N THR A 9 13.45 -31.06 -9.26
CA THR A 9 14.27 -29.88 -9.59
C THR A 9 13.40 -28.65 -9.83
N LEU A 10 13.58 -27.59 -9.04
CA LEU A 10 12.69 -26.42 -8.98
C LEU A 10 13.15 -25.23 -9.85
N GLY A 11 13.86 -25.50 -10.93
CA GLY A 11 14.52 -24.50 -11.77
C GLY A 11 15.94 -24.14 -11.30
N GLU A 12 16.71 -23.48 -12.17
CA GLU A 12 18.17 -23.33 -12.03
C GLU A 12 18.63 -22.46 -10.84
N SER A 13 17.72 -21.73 -10.19
CA SER A 13 18.04 -20.77 -9.11
C SER A 13 17.36 -21.07 -7.76
N VAL A 14 16.64 -22.19 -7.63
CA VAL A 14 15.88 -22.55 -6.41
C VAL A 14 16.52 -23.75 -5.73
N THR A 15 17.03 -23.56 -4.52
CA THR A 15 17.73 -24.60 -3.74
C THR A 15 16.85 -25.30 -2.70
N GLU A 16 15.75 -24.68 -2.29
CA GLU A 16 14.84 -25.15 -1.25
C GLU A 16 13.39 -24.76 -1.53
N ALA A 17 12.44 -25.50 -0.94
CA ALA A 17 11.01 -25.23 -0.98
C ALA A 17 10.31 -25.71 0.30
N THR A 18 9.10 -25.24 0.55
CA THR A 18 8.29 -25.68 1.70
C THR A 18 7.14 -26.57 1.23
N ILE A 19 6.85 -27.66 1.95
CA ILE A 19 5.66 -28.47 1.64
C ILE A 19 4.41 -27.66 1.99
N GLY A 20 3.65 -27.25 0.99
CA GLY A 20 2.41 -26.47 1.18
C GLY A 20 1.29 -27.35 1.72
N GLN A 21 1.04 -28.49 1.06
CA GLN A 21 0.02 -29.46 1.44
C GLN A 21 0.30 -30.86 0.85
N TRP A 22 0.11 -31.91 1.64
CA TRP A 22 -0.06 -33.27 1.11
C TRP A 22 -1.51 -33.53 0.65
N PHE A 23 -1.69 -34.14 -0.53
CA PHE A 23 -3.00 -34.55 -1.08
C PHE A 23 -3.39 -35.99 -0.74
N LYS A 24 -2.45 -36.77 -0.21
CA LYS A 24 -2.60 -38.19 0.17
C LYS A 24 -2.06 -38.41 1.58
N GLN A 25 -2.65 -39.36 2.30
CA GLN A 25 -2.23 -39.74 3.66
C GLN A 25 -1.54 -41.11 3.67
N PRO A 26 -0.73 -41.43 4.71
CA PRO A 26 -0.16 -42.76 4.85
C PRO A 26 -1.26 -43.84 4.91
N GLY A 27 -1.20 -44.80 3.99
CA GLY A 27 -2.23 -45.82 3.75
C GLY A 27 -3.14 -45.57 2.54
N ASP A 28 -3.09 -44.38 1.92
CA ASP A 28 -3.82 -44.10 0.68
C ASP A 28 -3.12 -44.72 -0.55
N ARG A 29 -3.93 -45.16 -1.52
CA ARG A 29 -3.45 -45.62 -2.83
C ARG A 29 -3.09 -44.42 -3.72
N VAL A 30 -1.97 -44.53 -4.41
CA VAL A 30 -1.47 -43.55 -5.39
C VAL A 30 -1.22 -44.23 -6.73
N GLU A 31 -1.53 -43.56 -7.83
CA GLU A 31 -1.16 -44.01 -9.18
C GLU A 31 0.15 -43.32 -9.64
N GLN A 32 0.85 -43.88 -10.61
CA GLN A 32 2.07 -43.26 -11.14
C GLN A 32 1.71 -41.92 -11.81
N ASP A 33 2.55 -40.91 -11.61
CA ASP A 33 2.38 -39.55 -12.11
C ASP A 33 1.16 -38.80 -11.51
N GLU A 34 0.47 -39.38 -10.51
CA GLU A 34 -0.58 -38.70 -9.74
C GLU A 34 0.03 -37.68 -8.76
N THR A 35 -0.54 -36.47 -8.67
CA THR A 35 -0.07 -35.44 -7.72
C THR A 35 -0.34 -35.85 -6.27
N ILE A 36 0.74 -35.96 -5.49
CA ILE A 36 0.71 -36.42 -4.09
C ILE A 36 0.98 -35.31 -3.06
N ALA A 37 1.71 -34.26 -3.44
CA ALA A 37 2.01 -33.11 -2.60
C ALA A 37 2.22 -31.82 -3.42
N GLU A 38 2.07 -30.68 -2.75
CA GLU A 38 2.31 -29.34 -3.26
C GLU A 38 3.55 -28.73 -2.59
N LEU A 39 4.46 -28.13 -3.37
CA LEU A 39 5.62 -27.37 -2.90
C LEU A 39 5.44 -25.88 -3.19
N GLU A 40 5.55 -25.06 -2.14
CA GLU A 40 5.53 -23.59 -2.24
C GLU A 40 6.98 -23.06 -2.28
N THR A 41 7.30 -22.29 -3.33
CA THR A 41 8.53 -21.48 -3.44
C THR A 41 8.19 -19.99 -3.38
N ASP A 42 9.19 -19.11 -3.32
CA ASP A 42 9.01 -17.66 -3.26
C ASP A 42 8.49 -17.02 -4.57
N LYS A 43 8.28 -17.82 -5.62
CA LYS A 43 7.78 -17.40 -6.94
C LYS A 43 6.68 -18.29 -7.52
N VAL A 44 6.74 -19.61 -7.31
CA VAL A 44 5.92 -20.60 -8.02
C VAL A 44 5.50 -21.76 -7.11
N THR A 45 4.25 -22.20 -7.21
CA THR A 45 3.78 -23.47 -6.66
C THR A 45 4.12 -24.61 -7.63
N VAL A 46 4.76 -25.67 -7.14
CA VAL A 46 5.15 -26.85 -7.94
C VAL A 46 4.50 -28.11 -7.38
N GLU A 47 3.80 -28.85 -8.22
CA GLU A 47 3.21 -30.15 -7.88
C GLU A 47 4.27 -31.26 -7.86
N VAL A 48 4.17 -32.17 -6.90
CA VAL A 48 4.99 -33.38 -6.80
C VAL A 48 4.18 -34.57 -7.30
N PRO A 49 4.52 -35.17 -8.46
CA PRO A 49 3.91 -36.40 -8.94
C PRO A 49 4.50 -37.63 -8.22
N ALA A 50 3.71 -38.70 -8.10
CA ALA A 50 4.16 -39.98 -7.57
C ALA A 50 5.10 -40.71 -8.54
N PRO A 51 6.33 -41.09 -8.12
CA PRO A 51 7.30 -41.76 -8.99
C PRO A 51 6.92 -43.21 -9.35
N ALA A 52 5.93 -43.81 -8.67
CA ALA A 52 5.40 -45.14 -8.93
C ALA A 52 3.98 -45.28 -8.36
N ALA A 53 3.18 -46.20 -8.92
CA ALA A 53 1.89 -46.58 -8.35
C ALA A 53 2.07 -47.51 -7.13
N GLY A 54 1.26 -47.32 -6.08
CA GLY A 54 1.34 -48.13 -4.86
C GLY A 54 0.50 -47.57 -3.70
N ILE A 55 0.95 -47.79 -2.47
CA ILE A 55 0.42 -47.17 -1.24
C ILE A 55 1.48 -46.21 -0.70
N LEU A 56 1.09 -44.99 -0.30
CA LEU A 56 1.95 -44.10 0.47
C LEU A 56 2.19 -44.71 1.86
N GLU A 57 3.39 -45.24 2.14
CA GLU A 57 3.70 -45.95 3.40
C GLU A 57 4.01 -44.97 4.55
N GLU A 58 4.85 -43.98 4.28
CA GLU A 58 5.29 -42.99 5.27
C GLU A 58 5.50 -41.62 4.62
N ILE A 59 5.13 -40.57 5.36
CA ILE A 59 5.47 -39.17 5.07
C ILE A 59 6.58 -38.77 6.05
N VAL A 60 7.77 -38.50 5.52
CA VAL A 60 8.97 -38.15 6.30
C VAL A 60 8.98 -36.67 6.68
N VAL A 61 8.34 -35.81 5.86
CA VAL A 61 8.33 -34.34 6.02
C VAL A 61 6.89 -33.81 5.94
N LYS A 62 6.50 -32.95 6.89
CA LYS A 62 5.10 -32.53 7.12
C LYS A 62 4.75 -31.18 6.47
N ASP A 63 3.45 -30.91 6.36
CA ASP A 63 2.90 -29.62 5.93
C ASP A 63 3.54 -28.43 6.66
N GLY A 64 4.29 -27.60 5.93
CA GLY A 64 4.95 -26.40 6.42
C GLY A 64 6.41 -26.58 6.85
N GLU A 65 7.02 -27.75 6.61
CA GLU A 65 8.46 -27.97 6.77
C GLU A 65 9.21 -27.69 5.45
N THR A 66 10.41 -27.08 5.55
CA THR A 66 11.25 -26.67 4.41
C THR A 66 12.29 -27.74 4.07
N VAL A 67 12.47 -28.01 2.78
CA VAL A 67 13.29 -29.09 2.23
C VAL A 67 14.15 -28.63 1.06
N ALA A 68 15.37 -29.17 0.99
CA ALA A 68 16.28 -28.95 -0.14
C ALA A 68 15.86 -29.78 -1.37
N VAL A 69 16.23 -29.31 -2.57
CA VAL A 69 16.04 -30.06 -3.82
C VAL A 69 16.72 -31.44 -3.73
N GLY A 70 16.00 -32.49 -4.15
CA GLY A 70 16.44 -33.89 -4.06
C GLY A 70 16.27 -34.57 -2.68
N ALA A 71 15.79 -33.86 -1.65
CA ALA A 71 15.53 -34.46 -0.34
C ALA A 71 14.40 -35.50 -0.39
N LEU A 72 14.49 -36.55 0.45
CA LEU A 72 13.45 -37.56 0.65
C LEU A 72 12.29 -36.98 1.48
N ILE A 73 11.05 -37.10 0.98
CA ILE A 73 9.85 -36.58 1.65
C ILE A 73 8.82 -37.67 2.00
N GLY A 74 8.89 -38.85 1.39
CA GLY A 74 8.02 -39.99 1.69
C GLY A 74 8.44 -41.28 0.97
N MET A 75 7.71 -42.38 1.22
CA MET A 75 7.92 -43.68 0.57
C MET A 75 6.62 -44.31 0.06
N ILE A 76 6.68 -45.01 -1.07
CA ILE A 76 5.56 -45.73 -1.69
C ILE A 76 5.84 -47.24 -1.70
N GLY A 77 4.98 -48.04 -1.08
CA GLY A 77 5.03 -49.50 -1.04
C GLY A 77 4.05 -50.20 -1.97
N GLU A 78 4.15 -51.53 -2.06
CA GLU A 78 3.31 -52.37 -2.92
C GLU A 78 2.15 -52.99 -2.12
N GLY A 79 0.90 -52.61 -2.40
CA GLY A 79 -0.28 -53.18 -1.74
C GLY A 79 -1.62 -52.61 -2.22
N GLU A 80 -2.73 -53.11 -1.66
CA GLU A 80 -4.09 -52.63 -1.94
C GLU A 80 -4.64 -51.75 -0.80
N GLY A 81 -4.71 -50.44 -1.03
CA GLY A 81 -5.25 -49.44 -0.09
C GLY A 81 -6.77 -49.21 -0.24
N LYS A 82 -7.37 -48.52 0.74
CA LYS A 82 -8.83 -48.24 0.75
C LYS A 82 -9.21 -47.09 -0.20
N ALA A 83 -10.34 -47.24 -0.88
CA ALA A 83 -11.09 -46.13 -1.47
C ALA A 83 -12.05 -45.52 -0.42
N SER A 84 -12.36 -44.22 -0.55
CA SER A 84 -13.25 -43.47 0.35
C SER A 84 -14.40 -42.78 -0.42
N GLY A 85 -15.56 -42.58 0.24
CA GLY A 85 -16.79 -42.11 -0.39
C GLY A 85 -17.73 -41.33 0.55
N GLU A 86 -18.82 -40.78 -0.01
CA GLU A 86 -19.69 -39.76 0.61
C GLU A 86 -20.53 -40.22 1.84
N THR A 87 -20.96 -39.25 2.67
CA THR A 87 -22.29 -39.28 3.33
C THR A 87 -22.75 -37.91 3.86
N LYS A 88 -24.03 -37.79 4.27
CA LYS A 88 -24.77 -36.55 4.65
C LYS A 88 -25.95 -36.93 5.61
N PRO A 89 -26.84 -36.00 6.03
CA PRO A 89 -26.78 -34.94 7.07
C PRO A 89 -27.54 -35.27 8.40
N THR A 90 -27.56 -34.32 9.35
CA THR A 90 -28.56 -34.22 10.45
C THR A 90 -28.98 -32.76 10.73
N GLU A 91 -30.02 -32.51 11.56
CA GLU A 91 -30.77 -31.23 11.59
C GLU A 91 -30.86 -30.48 12.96
N LYS A 92 -31.63 -29.38 12.99
CA LYS A 92 -31.69 -28.28 13.98
C LYS A 92 -32.48 -28.58 15.28
N PRO A 93 -32.47 -27.63 16.24
CA PRO A 93 -33.69 -26.81 16.45
C PRO A 93 -33.44 -25.28 16.60
N LYS A 94 -34.54 -24.50 16.74
CA LYS A 94 -34.58 -23.03 16.90
C LYS A 94 -34.95 -22.61 18.34
N SER A 95 -34.82 -21.30 18.64
CA SER A 95 -35.74 -20.60 19.55
C SER A 95 -36.10 -19.20 19.00
N GLN A 96 -37.20 -18.60 19.49
CA GLN A 96 -37.80 -17.36 18.95
C GLN A 96 -38.67 -16.65 20.00
N ALA A 97 -38.49 -15.33 20.17
CA ALA A 97 -39.30 -14.46 21.04
C ALA A 97 -39.26 -13.00 20.53
N ALA A 98 -40.19 -12.13 20.96
CA ALA A 98 -40.24 -10.70 20.60
C ALA A 98 -41.20 -9.88 21.49
N ARG A 99 -41.03 -8.54 21.49
CA ARG A 99 -41.88 -7.46 22.09
C ARG A 99 -41.86 -7.37 23.63
N SER A 100 -42.12 -6.24 24.30
CA SER A 100 -41.94 -4.77 24.04
C SER A 100 -42.16 -4.03 25.40
N ASP A 101 -42.38 -2.71 25.63
CA ASP A 101 -42.67 -1.51 24.82
C ASP A 101 -42.43 -0.22 25.68
N GLN A 102 -42.06 0.93 25.07
CA GLN A 102 -42.18 2.32 25.62
C GLN A 102 -41.46 2.72 26.95
N ALA A 103 -41.24 4.00 27.32
CA ALA A 103 -41.08 5.28 26.58
C ALA A 103 -40.53 6.39 27.52
N ALA A 104 -40.23 7.57 26.93
CA ALA A 104 -39.94 8.88 27.54
C ALA A 104 -38.61 9.06 28.31
N ASP A 105 -38.09 10.27 28.56
CA ASP A 105 -38.01 11.55 27.80
C ASP A 105 -37.28 12.57 28.69
N THR A 106 -36.33 13.36 28.16
CA THR A 106 -36.07 14.78 28.51
C THR A 106 -34.87 15.33 27.72
N ALA A 107 -34.88 16.63 27.42
CA ALA A 107 -33.84 17.32 26.63
C ALA A 107 -33.43 18.68 27.24
N ALA A 108 -32.16 19.05 27.04
CA ALA A 108 -31.49 20.35 27.26
C ALA A 108 -29.97 20.13 27.01
N ASP A 109 -29.11 21.06 26.55
CA ASP A 109 -29.20 22.32 25.79
C ASP A 109 -27.75 22.67 25.32
N TYR A 110 -27.37 23.68 24.52
CA TYR A 110 -27.99 24.86 23.90
C TYR A 110 -27.29 25.15 22.53
N GLY A 111 -27.65 26.24 21.83
CA GLY A 111 -26.89 26.77 20.67
C GLY A 111 -25.68 27.65 21.05
N GLY A 112 -25.02 28.38 20.14
CA GLY A 112 -25.18 28.48 18.68
C GLY A 112 -24.53 29.76 18.08
N GLY A 113 -24.34 29.81 16.75
CA GLY A 113 -23.83 30.99 16.01
C GLY A 113 -22.29 31.18 16.03
N ALA A 114 -21.65 31.98 15.16
CA ALA A 114 -22.11 32.70 13.96
C ALA A 114 -20.92 32.97 12.99
N ALA A 115 -21.12 33.67 11.86
CA ALA A 115 -20.10 33.89 10.80
C ALA A 115 -19.89 35.39 10.45
N GLY A 116 -18.81 35.74 9.72
CA GLY A 116 -18.69 37.04 9.04
C GLY A 116 -17.27 37.61 8.77
N ASP A 117 -16.92 37.76 7.50
CA ASP A 117 -15.71 38.35 6.86
C ASP A 117 -15.22 39.76 7.27
N ALA A 118 -13.93 40.10 6.96
CA ALA A 118 -13.53 41.10 5.92
C ALA A 118 -12.21 41.93 6.12
N LYS A 119 -11.28 41.82 5.16
CA LYS A 119 -10.40 42.84 4.48
C LYS A 119 -9.43 43.83 5.20
N ALA A 120 -8.13 43.61 4.92
CA ALA A 120 -7.18 44.47 4.14
C ALA A 120 -6.61 45.86 4.62
N GLY A 121 -5.31 46.11 4.33
CA GLY A 121 -4.57 47.39 4.39
C GLY A 121 -3.09 47.26 3.96
N ALA A 122 -2.38 48.31 3.48
CA ALA A 122 -1.01 48.21 2.90
C ALA A 122 -0.16 49.51 2.78
N LYS A 123 1.18 49.35 2.54
CA LYS A 123 2.25 50.37 2.22
C LYS A 123 2.72 51.26 3.40
N ALA A 124 3.91 51.90 3.44
CA ALA A 124 4.83 52.41 2.39
C ALA A 124 6.35 52.44 2.80
N SER A 125 7.21 53.24 2.11
CA SER A 125 8.71 53.27 2.24
C SER A 125 9.35 54.63 1.88
N ALA A 126 10.49 55.01 2.51
CA ALA A 126 11.53 56.00 2.08
C ALA A 126 12.63 56.18 3.18
N ASN A 127 13.82 56.83 3.03
CA ASN A 127 14.84 56.93 1.95
C ASN A 127 16.04 57.80 2.45
N GLY A 128 17.30 57.58 2.00
CA GLY A 128 18.32 58.67 1.90
C GLY A 128 19.79 58.46 2.38
N ALA A 129 20.74 58.45 1.42
CA ALA A 129 22.12 59.05 1.40
C ALA A 129 23.20 58.70 2.47
N SER A 130 24.52 58.68 2.17
CA SER A 130 25.29 58.62 0.90
C SER A 130 26.81 58.40 1.14
N GLY A 131 27.50 57.66 0.26
CA GLY A 131 28.98 57.57 0.17
C GLY A 131 29.53 56.13 0.19
N GLY A 132 30.44 55.70 -0.70
CA GLY A 132 31.08 56.49 -1.77
C GLY A 132 31.87 55.72 -2.85
N GLY A 133 31.89 54.38 -2.86
CA GLY A 133 32.47 53.56 -3.91
C GLY A 133 31.43 52.94 -4.87
N LYS A 134 31.92 52.26 -5.92
CA LYS A 134 31.07 51.58 -6.92
C LYS A 134 30.56 50.26 -6.33
N LEU A 135 29.27 50.21 -6.02
CA LEU A 135 28.60 48.98 -5.60
C LEU A 135 28.35 48.08 -6.82
N VAL A 136 28.81 46.83 -6.72
CA VAL A 136 28.55 45.75 -7.67
C VAL A 136 27.55 44.79 -7.03
N GLU A 137 26.46 44.54 -7.73
CA GLU A 137 25.39 43.65 -7.27
C GLU A 137 25.66 42.22 -7.72
N VAL A 138 25.66 41.27 -6.76
CA VAL A 138 25.79 39.83 -7.03
C VAL A 138 24.39 39.21 -6.98
N MET A 139 23.99 38.53 -8.05
CA MET A 139 22.64 37.98 -8.23
C MET A 139 22.68 36.46 -8.41
N VAL A 140 21.56 35.79 -8.11
CA VAL A 140 21.38 34.34 -8.34
C VAL A 140 21.53 34.03 -9.84
N PRO A 141 22.51 33.20 -10.26
CA PRO A 141 22.69 32.83 -11.67
C PRO A 141 21.59 31.88 -12.15
N ALA A 142 21.44 31.77 -13.47
CA ALA A 142 20.50 30.83 -14.08
C ALA A 142 21.06 29.39 -14.09
N ALA A 143 20.62 28.57 -13.13
CA ALA A 143 21.03 27.17 -12.96
C ALA A 143 20.34 26.20 -13.95
N GLY A 144 20.39 26.51 -15.25
CA GLY A 144 19.78 25.72 -16.32
C GLY A 144 18.28 25.93 -16.51
N GLU A 145 17.74 25.37 -17.59
CA GLU A 145 16.38 25.66 -18.13
C GLU A 145 15.21 25.11 -17.29
N SER A 146 15.46 24.54 -16.10
CA SER A 146 14.44 23.89 -15.27
C SER A 146 14.51 24.21 -13.78
N VAL A 147 15.34 25.18 -13.37
CA VAL A 147 15.46 25.61 -11.96
C VAL A 147 14.91 27.03 -11.82
N THR A 148 13.86 27.19 -11.00
CA THR A 148 13.18 28.49 -10.75
C THR A 148 13.61 29.16 -9.44
N GLU A 149 13.97 28.36 -8.44
CA GLU A 149 14.48 28.80 -7.14
C GLU A 149 15.57 27.85 -6.61
N ALA A 150 16.36 28.35 -5.66
CA ALA A 150 17.45 27.66 -4.97
C ALA A 150 17.47 28.07 -3.49
N ALA A 151 17.97 27.21 -2.62
CA ALA A 151 18.19 27.52 -1.20
C ALA A 151 19.60 28.06 -0.97
N VAL A 152 19.77 29.02 -0.04
CA VAL A 152 21.08 29.50 0.39
C VAL A 152 21.69 28.50 1.38
N GLY A 153 22.69 27.75 0.93
CA GLY A 153 23.47 26.80 1.72
C GLY A 153 24.51 27.52 2.59
N THR A 154 25.77 27.07 2.54
CA THR A 154 26.84 27.65 3.37
C THR A 154 27.20 29.07 2.94
N VAL A 155 27.11 30.05 3.86
CA VAL A 155 27.58 31.44 3.63
C VAL A 155 29.01 31.60 4.17
N PHE A 156 29.98 31.78 3.27
CA PHE A 156 31.41 31.80 3.61
C PHE A 156 31.94 33.18 4.02
N LYS A 157 31.26 34.26 3.61
CA LYS A 157 31.68 35.66 3.83
C LYS A 157 30.55 36.50 4.41
N LYS A 158 30.88 37.49 5.24
CA LYS A 158 29.93 38.33 5.99
C LYS A 158 30.05 39.80 5.61
N VAL A 159 29.02 40.59 5.94
CA VAL A 159 29.05 42.05 5.76
C VAL A 159 30.22 42.64 6.55
N GLY A 160 31.08 43.38 5.86
CA GLY A 160 32.35 43.92 6.38
C GLY A 160 33.60 43.14 5.95
N ASP A 161 33.47 41.90 5.48
CA ASP A 161 34.62 41.12 5.00
C ASP A 161 35.12 41.63 3.64
N SER A 162 36.44 41.62 3.47
CA SER A 162 37.10 41.80 2.17
C SER A 162 37.13 40.48 1.38
N VAL A 163 36.84 40.58 0.09
CA VAL A 163 36.83 39.45 -0.86
C VAL A 163 37.66 39.77 -2.10
N ALA A 164 38.30 38.75 -2.68
CA ALA A 164 39.00 38.83 -3.95
C ALA A 164 38.10 38.42 -5.13
N VAL A 165 38.49 38.78 -6.37
CA VAL A 165 37.91 38.17 -7.59
C VAL A 165 38.03 36.65 -7.51
N ASP A 166 37.00 35.95 -7.98
CA ASP A 166 36.84 34.50 -8.00
C ASP A 166 36.82 33.81 -6.61
N GLU A 167 36.77 34.58 -5.51
CA GLU A 167 36.65 34.01 -4.16
C GLU A 167 35.18 33.68 -3.82
N SER A 168 34.93 32.46 -3.34
CA SER A 168 33.58 31.96 -3.01
C SER A 168 32.91 32.76 -1.89
N LEU A 169 31.70 33.27 -2.17
CA LEU A 169 30.91 34.10 -1.27
C LEU A 169 29.95 33.27 -0.42
N LEU A 170 29.16 32.43 -1.09
CA LEU A 170 28.17 31.52 -0.53
C LEU A 170 27.89 30.38 -1.51
N GLU A 171 27.24 29.34 -1.02
CA GLU A 171 26.77 28.16 -1.74
C GLU A 171 25.26 28.25 -1.96
N LEU A 172 24.79 27.92 -3.17
CA LEU A 172 23.37 27.74 -3.48
C LEU A 172 23.07 26.26 -3.72
N GLU A 173 22.09 25.72 -3.01
CA GLU A 173 21.62 24.35 -3.14
C GLU A 173 20.36 24.29 -4.01
N THR A 174 20.37 23.37 -4.97
CA THR A 174 19.23 23.04 -5.85
C THR A 174 18.91 21.55 -5.72
N ASP A 175 17.78 21.11 -6.31
CA ASP A 175 17.33 19.71 -6.23
C ASP A 175 18.30 18.68 -6.84
N LYS A 176 19.32 19.13 -7.61
CA LYS A 176 20.28 18.28 -8.31
C LYS A 176 21.76 18.65 -8.10
N ALA A 177 22.07 19.84 -7.60
CA ALA A 177 23.45 20.30 -7.39
C ALA A 177 23.56 21.41 -6.33
N ALA A 178 24.68 21.42 -5.61
CA ALA A 178 25.16 22.61 -4.91
C ALA A 178 26.15 23.37 -5.81
N GLN A 179 26.07 24.71 -5.82
CA GLN A 179 26.92 25.58 -6.62
C GLN A 179 27.45 26.75 -5.78
N GLU A 180 28.78 26.85 -5.66
CA GLU A 180 29.44 28.02 -5.09
C GLU A 180 29.30 29.25 -6.01
N ILE A 181 29.03 30.41 -5.41
CA ILE A 181 28.93 31.70 -6.09
C ILE A 181 30.25 32.48 -5.87
N PRO A 182 31.12 32.59 -6.89
CA PRO A 182 32.36 33.36 -6.79
C PRO A 182 32.11 34.87 -6.87
N SER A 183 32.99 35.66 -6.26
CA SER A 183 32.93 37.12 -6.33
C SER A 183 33.38 37.66 -7.69
N PRO A 184 32.59 38.50 -8.38
CA PRO A 184 32.96 39.07 -9.67
C PRO A 184 33.98 40.23 -9.58
N VAL A 185 34.23 40.77 -8.38
CA VAL A 185 35.17 41.88 -8.13
C VAL A 185 35.90 41.73 -6.80
N SER A 186 37.11 42.31 -6.69
CA SER A 186 37.76 42.52 -5.39
C SER A 186 37.16 43.74 -4.68
N GLY A 187 36.77 43.59 -3.42
CA GLY A 187 36.13 44.66 -2.66
C GLY A 187 35.70 44.24 -1.25
N VAL A 188 34.80 45.02 -0.64
CA VAL A 188 34.22 44.73 0.69
C VAL A 188 32.71 44.54 0.58
N ILE A 189 32.18 43.49 1.20
CA ILE A 189 30.73 43.25 1.25
C ILE A 189 30.08 44.32 2.13
N ARG A 190 29.19 45.14 1.56
CA ARG A 190 28.51 46.25 2.27
C ARG A 190 27.09 45.93 2.71
N GLU A 191 26.42 45.06 1.99
CA GLU A 191 25.02 44.70 2.20
C GLU A 191 24.83 43.25 1.78
N MET A 192 24.14 42.45 2.59
CA MET A 192 23.80 41.06 2.28
C MET A 192 22.29 40.93 2.45
N ALA A 193 21.62 40.51 1.38
CA ALA A 193 20.16 40.54 1.27
C ALA A 193 19.49 39.21 1.67
N VAL A 194 20.31 38.19 1.99
CA VAL A 194 19.91 36.80 2.21
C VAL A 194 20.65 36.20 3.41
N SER A 195 20.04 35.20 4.04
CA SER A 195 20.56 34.42 5.16
C SER A 195 20.75 32.96 4.76
N GLN A 196 21.58 32.23 5.51
CA GLN A 196 21.67 30.77 5.37
C GLN A 196 20.31 30.13 5.70
N GLY A 197 19.78 29.35 4.76
CA GLY A 197 18.44 28.74 4.82
C GLY A 197 17.33 29.51 4.09
N ASP A 198 17.60 30.70 3.54
CA ASP A 198 16.59 31.45 2.75
C ASP A 198 16.43 30.85 1.34
N GLU A 199 15.20 30.89 0.81
CA GLU A 199 14.85 30.42 -0.54
C GLU A 199 14.81 31.61 -1.53
N VAL A 200 15.58 31.52 -2.62
CA VAL A 200 15.86 32.64 -3.53
C VAL A 200 15.59 32.27 -4.99
N LYS A 201 14.99 33.20 -5.75
CA LYS A 201 14.63 32.99 -7.17
C LYS A 201 15.76 33.40 -8.09
N VAL A 202 15.83 32.79 -9.28
CA VAL A 202 16.82 33.16 -10.32
C VAL A 202 16.72 34.65 -10.64
N GLY A 203 17.87 35.34 -10.64
CA GLY A 203 17.96 36.80 -10.80
C GLY A 203 17.70 37.63 -9.52
N ALA A 204 17.44 37.02 -8.36
CA ALA A 204 17.36 37.75 -7.10
C ALA A 204 18.73 38.28 -6.64
N LEU A 205 18.75 39.41 -5.93
CA LEU A 205 19.96 39.98 -5.33
C LEU A 205 20.41 39.15 -4.11
N LEU A 206 21.67 38.73 -4.09
CA LEU A 206 22.30 38.04 -2.96
C LEU A 206 23.00 39.04 -2.03
N LEU A 207 23.89 39.88 -2.58
CA LEU A 207 24.68 40.85 -1.82
C LEU A 207 25.24 41.98 -2.71
N LYS A 208 25.74 43.05 -2.08
CA LYS A 208 26.44 44.17 -2.75
C LYS A 208 27.88 44.31 -2.25
N ILE A 209 28.82 44.41 -3.18
CA ILE A 209 30.26 44.56 -2.92
C ILE A 209 30.71 45.96 -3.35
N GLU A 210 31.44 46.67 -2.49
CA GLU A 210 32.08 47.95 -2.87
C GLU A 210 33.46 47.69 -3.47
N GLU A 211 33.57 47.93 -4.78
CA GLU A 211 34.77 47.68 -5.58
C GLU A 211 35.97 48.53 -5.11
N GLY A 212 37.11 47.90 -4.86
CA GLY A 212 38.37 48.57 -4.54
C GLY A 212 38.56 49.07 -3.10
N ALA A 213 37.62 48.80 -2.18
CA ALA A 213 37.79 49.15 -0.77
C ALA A 213 38.83 48.24 -0.06
N SER A 214 39.88 48.82 0.53
CA SER A 214 40.85 48.10 1.37
C SER A 214 40.53 48.22 2.87
N ALA A 215 40.57 47.11 3.61
CA ALA A 215 40.34 47.11 5.05
C ALA A 215 41.38 47.95 5.81
N GLY A 216 40.92 48.86 6.68
CA GLY A 216 41.78 49.80 7.41
C GLY A 216 42.61 49.12 8.51
N SER A 217 43.91 49.42 8.54
CA SER A 217 44.87 48.83 9.48
C SER A 217 44.81 49.44 10.89
N SER A 218 44.99 48.61 11.91
CA SER A 218 45.66 49.00 13.16
C SER A 218 46.43 47.82 13.76
N ALA A 219 47.55 48.11 14.44
CA ALA A 219 48.50 47.16 15.01
C ALA A 219 49.33 47.86 16.12
N PRO A 220 50.29 47.20 16.79
CA PRO A 220 50.16 45.96 17.57
C PRO A 220 50.61 46.17 19.04
N ALA A 221 50.38 45.19 19.92
CA ALA A 221 50.95 45.16 21.28
C ALA A 221 51.34 43.73 21.73
N GLN A 222 52.25 43.59 22.70
CA GLN A 222 53.02 42.37 22.95
C GLN A 222 53.23 42.08 24.46
N ALA A 223 52.76 40.92 24.95
CA ALA A 223 53.22 40.21 26.18
C ALA A 223 52.40 38.91 26.40
N ALA A 224 52.82 37.88 27.16
CA ALA A 224 54.16 37.33 27.43
C ALA A 224 54.07 35.92 28.06
N ARG A 225 54.95 35.00 27.61
CA ARG A 225 55.49 33.76 28.25
C ARG A 225 54.70 32.96 29.33
N GLY A 226 54.61 31.65 29.10
CA GLY A 226 54.59 30.59 30.13
C GLY A 226 53.92 29.30 29.61
N SER A 227 54.50 28.09 29.44
CA SER A 227 55.74 27.38 29.81
C SER A 227 55.51 26.24 30.82
N GLY A 228 55.66 24.98 30.36
CA GLY A 228 55.55 23.75 31.16
C GLY A 228 54.24 22.98 30.93
N THR A 229 54.22 21.63 30.93
CA THR A 229 55.36 20.69 30.95
C THR A 229 54.95 19.34 30.32
N ASP A 230 55.95 18.54 29.97
CA ASP A 230 55.85 17.20 29.37
C ASP A 230 55.58 16.12 30.42
N GLU A 231 54.73 15.11 30.12
CA GLU A 231 54.95 13.72 30.56
C GLU A 231 54.10 12.70 29.79
N THR A 232 54.70 11.55 29.47
CA THR A 232 54.09 10.34 28.88
C THR A 232 54.89 9.10 29.34
N PRO A 233 54.44 7.85 29.08
CA PRO A 233 53.09 7.28 29.18
C PRO A 233 53.10 5.99 30.05
N ARG A 234 51.99 5.24 30.13
CA ARG A 234 52.00 3.79 30.44
C ARG A 234 51.07 3.00 29.51
N ARG A 235 51.55 1.86 28.99
CA ARG A 235 50.87 0.98 28.03
C ARG A 235 50.90 -0.47 28.52
N GLN A 236 49.78 -1.17 28.38
CA GLN A 236 49.68 -2.64 28.25
C GLN A 236 48.62 -2.88 27.16
N VAL A 237 49.01 -3.36 25.96
CA VAL A 237 48.93 -4.76 25.48
C VAL A 237 47.53 -5.40 25.61
N GLU A 238 46.93 -6.03 24.59
CA GLU A 238 47.50 -6.48 23.30
C GLU A 238 46.42 -6.63 22.19
N ALA A 239 46.79 -6.34 20.94
CA ALA A 239 46.13 -6.74 19.69
C ALA A 239 47.13 -6.59 18.52
N GLU A 240 46.93 -7.28 17.39
CA GLU A 240 47.88 -7.25 16.25
C GLU A 240 47.87 -5.90 15.50
N GLU A 241 48.74 -4.98 15.90
CA GLU A 241 48.93 -3.70 15.21
C GLU A 241 49.94 -3.83 14.05
N GLY A 242 49.44 -3.75 12.82
CA GLY A 242 50.23 -3.29 11.68
C GLY A 242 50.71 -1.84 11.89
N ARG A 243 51.63 -1.38 11.04
CA ARG A 243 52.24 -0.04 11.18
C ARG A 243 51.15 1.05 11.18
N PRO A 244 51.10 1.96 12.18
CA PRO A 244 49.93 2.82 12.43
C PRO A 244 49.60 3.71 11.22
N PRO A 245 48.32 4.03 10.97
CA PRO A 245 47.88 4.75 9.77
C PRO A 245 48.72 6.00 9.47
N ALA A 246 49.01 6.24 8.19
CA ALA A 246 49.73 7.44 7.77
C ALA A 246 48.98 8.70 8.25
N PRO A 247 49.64 9.80 8.64
CA PRO A 247 48.97 10.94 9.28
C PRO A 247 47.78 11.53 8.50
N SER A 248 47.82 11.47 7.17
CA SER A 248 46.72 11.87 6.28
C SER A 248 45.56 10.86 6.23
N ALA A 249 45.84 9.57 6.42
CA ALA A 249 44.83 8.52 6.59
C ALA A 249 44.16 8.61 7.97
N ALA A 250 44.97 8.73 9.04
CA ALA A 250 44.48 8.87 10.42
C ALA A 250 43.54 10.07 10.58
N LYS A 251 43.90 11.23 9.99
CA LYS A 251 43.02 12.41 9.96
C LYS A 251 41.69 12.11 9.25
N MET A 252 41.74 11.50 8.06
CA MET A 252 40.56 11.21 7.24
C MET A 252 39.64 10.14 7.85
N MET A 253 40.19 9.10 8.47
CA MET A 253 39.42 8.10 9.22
C MET A 253 38.65 8.75 10.36
N ARG A 254 39.31 9.60 11.15
CA ARG A 254 38.66 10.35 12.24
C ARG A 254 37.58 11.33 11.74
N GLU A 255 37.78 11.97 10.60
CA GLU A 255 36.80 12.86 9.95
C GLU A 255 35.62 12.12 9.30
N LYS A 256 35.72 10.80 9.11
CA LYS A 256 34.67 9.94 8.54
C LYS A 256 34.14 8.85 9.49
N GLY A 257 34.54 8.88 10.77
CA GLY A 257 34.07 7.95 11.80
C GLY A 257 34.62 6.52 11.70
N LEU A 258 35.61 6.28 10.85
CA LEU A 258 36.23 4.97 10.64
C LEU A 258 37.22 4.64 11.76
N LYS A 259 37.22 3.39 12.20
CA LYS A 259 38.07 2.83 13.25
C LYS A 259 39.25 2.07 12.67
N ASP A 260 40.28 1.87 13.48
CA ASP A 260 41.38 0.95 13.17
C ASP A 260 40.82 -0.47 13.08
N GLY A 261 40.91 -1.06 11.87
CA GLY A 261 40.26 -2.32 11.50
C GLY A 261 39.25 -2.19 10.35
N ASP A 262 38.57 -1.05 10.22
CA ASP A 262 37.57 -0.83 9.15
C ASP A 262 38.21 -0.68 7.75
N VAL A 263 39.51 -0.36 7.70
CA VAL A 263 40.26 -0.11 6.48
C VAL A 263 41.51 -1.00 6.44
N LYS A 264 41.60 -1.88 5.44
CA LYS A 264 42.78 -2.73 5.24
C LYS A 264 43.90 -1.97 4.53
N GLY A 265 45.02 -1.73 5.21
CA GLY A 265 46.14 -0.97 4.67
C GLY A 265 46.90 -1.70 3.55
N SER A 266 47.20 -0.97 2.46
CA SER A 266 48.05 -1.44 1.36
C SER A 266 49.53 -1.03 1.51
N GLY A 267 49.82 -0.14 2.46
CA GLY A 267 51.16 0.36 2.71
C GLY A 267 52.11 -0.69 3.30
N ARG A 268 53.39 -0.33 3.30
CA ARG A 268 54.48 -1.17 3.83
C ARG A 268 54.20 -1.54 5.29
N GLU A 269 54.35 -2.84 5.60
CA GLU A 269 54.05 -3.41 6.94
C GLU A 269 52.57 -3.21 7.36
N GLY A 270 51.65 -3.25 6.38
CA GLY A 270 50.20 -3.16 6.59
C GLY A 270 49.68 -1.75 6.82
N GLN A 271 50.51 -0.71 6.61
CA GLN A 271 50.15 0.67 6.93
C GLN A 271 48.95 1.17 6.12
N VAL A 272 47.93 1.70 6.80
CA VAL A 272 46.79 2.34 6.14
C VAL A 272 47.23 3.68 5.52
N LEU A 273 47.05 3.80 4.21
CA LEU A 273 47.34 5.00 3.41
C LEU A 273 46.05 5.77 3.09
N LYS A 274 46.19 7.05 2.67
CA LYS A 274 45.04 7.88 2.28
C LYS A 274 44.22 7.26 1.14
N GLY A 275 44.87 6.52 0.23
CA GLY A 275 44.20 5.77 -0.83
C GLY A 275 43.25 4.71 -0.27
N ASP A 276 43.72 3.88 0.67
CA ASP A 276 42.93 2.80 1.27
C ASP A 276 41.66 3.34 1.96
N VAL A 277 41.75 4.50 2.61
CA VAL A 277 40.60 5.16 3.27
C VAL A 277 39.61 5.69 2.24
N LEU A 278 40.08 6.30 1.15
CA LEU A 278 39.21 6.74 0.04
C LEU A 278 38.54 5.55 -0.66
N ASP A 279 39.25 4.43 -0.81
CA ASP A 279 38.75 3.18 -1.37
C ASP A 279 37.71 2.51 -0.46
N ALA A 280 37.90 2.53 0.86
CA ALA A 280 36.91 2.04 1.81
C ALA A 280 35.63 2.90 1.81
N ILE A 281 35.77 4.22 1.65
CA ILE A 281 34.64 5.14 1.51
C ILE A 281 33.91 4.92 0.17
N SER A 282 34.63 4.74 -0.94
CA SER A 282 34.02 4.61 -2.28
C SER A 282 33.36 3.26 -2.53
N ARG A 283 33.84 2.18 -1.90
CA ARG A 283 33.19 0.85 -1.92
C ARG A 283 31.98 0.76 -0.98
N GLY A 284 31.83 1.73 -0.08
CA GLY A 284 30.97 1.64 1.09
C GLY A 284 31.57 0.72 2.16
N ALA A 285 31.41 1.09 3.43
CA ALA A 285 31.68 0.15 4.51
C ALA A 285 30.71 -1.04 4.39
N PRO A 286 31.15 -2.29 4.63
CA PRO A 286 30.24 -3.41 4.76
C PRO A 286 29.43 -3.21 6.04
N SER A 287 28.24 -2.62 5.90
CA SER A 287 27.29 -2.51 6.99
C SER A 287 26.93 -3.93 7.45
N SER A 288 27.39 -4.28 8.65
CA SER A 288 26.89 -5.46 9.37
C SER A 288 25.36 -5.43 9.30
N PRO A 289 24.66 -6.52 8.92
CA PRO A 289 23.23 -6.50 8.65
C PRO A 289 22.46 -5.79 9.76
N GLN A 290 22.04 -4.56 9.47
CA GLN A 290 21.31 -3.77 10.45
C GLN A 290 19.93 -4.41 10.56
N GLU A 291 19.73 -5.14 11.66
CA GLU A 291 18.47 -5.83 11.93
C GLU A 291 17.33 -4.84 11.73
N LYS A 292 16.49 -5.12 10.72
CA LYS A 292 15.23 -4.39 10.50
C LYS A 292 14.51 -4.41 11.85
N PRO A 293 14.27 -3.26 12.50
CA PRO A 293 13.91 -3.24 13.92
C PRO A 293 12.69 -4.13 14.14
N GLU A 294 12.91 -5.24 14.85
CA GLU A 294 11.90 -6.29 14.98
C GLU A 294 10.64 -5.65 15.55
N LYS A 295 9.51 -5.86 14.87
CA LYS A 295 8.31 -5.02 15.01
C LYS A 295 7.72 -5.22 16.40
N ALA A 296 8.13 -4.33 17.32
CA ALA A 296 8.18 -4.62 18.75
C ALA A 296 6.94 -5.35 19.27
N ALA A 297 7.14 -6.59 19.70
CA ALA A 297 6.06 -7.43 20.20
C ALA A 297 5.34 -6.69 21.34
N ARG A 298 4.01 -6.59 21.26
CA ARG A 298 3.20 -5.86 22.24
C ARG A 298 3.54 -6.37 23.65
N PRO A 299 3.90 -5.48 24.60
CA PRO A 299 4.30 -5.90 25.93
C PRO A 299 3.20 -6.74 26.61
N PRO A 300 3.58 -7.70 27.47
CA PRO A 300 2.61 -8.54 28.16
C PRO A 300 1.67 -7.69 29.01
N SER A 301 0.38 -8.02 28.95
CA SER A 301 -0.67 -7.36 29.73
C SER A 301 -0.48 -7.60 31.23
N SER A 302 -1.05 -6.75 32.08
CA SER A 302 -0.80 -6.81 33.52
C SER A 302 -1.21 -8.15 34.13
N SER A 303 -0.64 -8.51 35.29
CA SER A 303 -1.01 -9.71 36.04
C SER A 303 -2.51 -9.80 36.37
N ASN A 304 -3.21 -8.66 36.40
CA ASN A 304 -4.63 -8.56 36.70
C ASN A 304 -5.50 -8.61 35.43
N ASP A 305 -4.90 -8.45 34.26
CA ASP A 305 -5.57 -8.50 32.95
C ASP A 305 -5.32 -9.83 32.23
N ALA A 306 -4.14 -10.42 32.36
CA ALA A 306 -3.77 -11.67 31.69
C ALA A 306 -4.76 -12.84 31.93
N PRO A 307 -5.35 -13.06 33.12
CA PRO A 307 -6.39 -14.07 33.33
C PRO A 307 -7.74 -13.75 32.65
N ARG A 308 -7.89 -12.55 32.10
CA ARG A 308 -9.08 -12.06 31.38
C ARG A 308 -8.83 -11.93 29.88
N GLU A 309 -7.64 -12.28 29.38
CA GLU A 309 -7.32 -12.33 27.95
C GLU A 309 -7.41 -13.76 27.40
N GLU A 310 -8.18 -13.95 26.33
CA GLU A 310 -8.10 -15.16 25.51
C GLU A 310 -7.20 -14.91 24.28
N ARG A 311 -6.23 -15.79 24.01
CA ARG A 311 -5.26 -15.65 22.93
C ARG A 311 -5.43 -16.75 21.87
N VAL A 312 -6.39 -16.55 20.97
CA VAL A 312 -6.70 -17.47 19.87
C VAL A 312 -5.76 -17.27 18.68
N LYS A 313 -5.08 -18.32 18.23
CA LYS A 313 -4.24 -18.30 17.01
C LYS A 313 -5.13 -18.21 15.77
N MET A 314 -4.88 -17.25 14.88
CA MET A 314 -5.59 -17.14 13.59
C MET A 314 -5.41 -18.41 12.75
N THR A 315 -6.48 -18.92 12.14
CA THR A 315 -6.44 -20.03 11.18
C THR A 315 -5.69 -19.65 9.91
N ARG A 316 -5.09 -20.63 9.20
CA ARG A 316 -4.38 -20.41 7.90
C ARG A 316 -5.24 -19.55 6.95
N LEU A 317 -6.50 -19.94 6.73
CA LEU A 317 -7.47 -19.18 5.92
C LEU A 317 -7.64 -17.71 6.37
N ARG A 318 -7.78 -17.45 7.68
CA ARG A 318 -7.96 -16.08 8.19
C ARG A 318 -6.67 -15.25 8.07
N GLN A 319 -5.50 -15.88 8.13
CA GLN A 319 -4.21 -15.20 7.85
C GLN A 319 -4.10 -14.81 6.37
N THR A 320 -4.44 -15.72 5.44
CA THR A 320 -4.42 -15.44 3.99
C THR A 320 -5.40 -14.32 3.61
N ILE A 321 -6.61 -14.33 4.18
CA ILE A 321 -7.59 -13.25 4.00
C ILE A 321 -7.06 -11.92 4.56
N ALA A 322 -6.46 -11.92 5.75
CA ALA A 322 -5.91 -10.72 6.36
C ALA A 322 -4.73 -10.14 5.57
N ARG A 323 -3.88 -10.99 4.97
CA ARG A 323 -2.81 -10.57 4.06
C ARG A 323 -3.41 -9.91 2.81
N ARG A 324 -4.23 -10.63 2.03
CA ARG A 324 -4.85 -10.11 0.79
C ARG A 324 -5.64 -8.81 0.97
N LEU A 325 -6.38 -8.67 2.07
CA LEU A 325 -7.11 -7.42 2.36
C LEU A 325 -6.17 -6.24 2.64
N LYS A 326 -5.00 -6.49 3.21
CA LYS A 326 -3.98 -5.46 3.45
C LYS A 326 -3.17 -5.17 2.18
N ASP A 327 -2.78 -6.21 1.43
CA ASP A 327 -2.12 -6.10 0.14
C ASP A 327 -2.94 -5.22 -0.82
N ALA A 328 -4.27 -5.41 -0.88
CA ALA A 328 -5.18 -4.59 -1.67
C ALA A 328 -5.20 -3.11 -1.22
N GLN A 329 -5.19 -2.84 0.09
CA GLN A 329 -5.15 -1.48 0.65
C GLN A 329 -3.80 -0.77 0.47
N ASP A 330 -2.70 -1.52 0.44
CA ASP A 330 -1.34 -0.96 0.25
C ASP A 330 -0.97 -0.81 -1.23
N THR A 331 -1.68 -1.49 -2.15
CA THR A 331 -1.41 -1.44 -3.59
C THR A 331 -2.34 -0.48 -4.35
N ALA A 332 -3.65 -0.47 -4.05
CA ALA A 332 -4.63 0.33 -4.77
C ALA A 332 -4.82 1.71 -4.14
N ALA A 333 -4.99 2.76 -4.95
CA ALA A 333 -5.34 4.09 -4.47
C ALA A 333 -6.85 4.16 -4.18
N MET A 334 -7.27 3.45 -3.13
CA MET A 334 -8.68 3.24 -2.80
C MET A 334 -9.40 4.54 -2.40
N LEU A 335 -10.36 4.96 -3.22
CA LEU A 335 -11.37 5.95 -2.85
C LEU A 335 -12.77 5.32 -2.90
N THR A 336 -13.74 5.96 -2.22
CA THR A 336 -15.15 5.57 -2.24
C THR A 336 -16.03 6.78 -2.52
N THR A 337 -16.99 6.64 -3.43
CA THR A 337 -18.06 7.62 -3.68
C THR A 337 -19.43 7.02 -3.35
N PHE A 338 -20.41 7.88 -3.05
CA PHE A 338 -21.72 7.48 -2.51
C PHE A 338 -22.88 8.19 -3.19
N ASN A 339 -23.93 7.45 -3.51
CA ASN A 339 -25.23 7.97 -3.95
C ASN A 339 -26.36 7.32 -3.13
N GLU A 340 -27.50 8.00 -3.04
CA GLU A 340 -28.77 7.37 -2.65
C GLU A 340 -29.65 7.07 -3.87
N VAL A 341 -30.40 5.98 -3.80
CA VAL A 341 -31.28 5.47 -4.85
C VAL A 341 -32.68 5.17 -4.28
N ASP A 342 -33.72 5.63 -4.96
CA ASP A 342 -35.11 5.34 -4.67
C ASP A 342 -35.49 3.97 -5.27
N MET A 343 -35.77 2.99 -4.42
CA MET A 343 -36.08 1.62 -4.86
C MET A 343 -37.54 1.43 -5.30
N THR A 344 -38.38 2.48 -5.31
CA THR A 344 -39.82 2.41 -5.57
C THR A 344 -40.13 1.68 -6.87
N ALA A 345 -39.54 2.08 -7.99
CA ALA A 345 -39.85 1.52 -9.31
C ALA A 345 -39.55 0.01 -9.38
N VAL A 346 -38.38 -0.42 -8.90
CA VAL A 346 -38.03 -1.85 -8.82
C VAL A 346 -38.95 -2.60 -7.85
N MET A 347 -39.32 -2.00 -6.72
CA MET A 347 -40.21 -2.63 -5.73
C MET A 347 -41.64 -2.79 -6.24
N GLU A 348 -42.17 -1.82 -6.99
CA GLU A 348 -43.48 -1.90 -7.65
C GLU A 348 -43.46 -2.92 -8.80
N LEU A 349 -42.49 -2.84 -9.70
CA LEU A 349 -42.28 -3.78 -10.79
C LEU A 349 -42.18 -5.22 -10.28
N ARG A 350 -41.39 -5.43 -9.23
CA ARG A 350 -41.25 -6.71 -8.56
C ARG A 350 -42.56 -7.16 -7.91
N THR A 351 -43.30 -6.27 -7.26
CA THR A 351 -44.59 -6.59 -6.63
C THR A 351 -45.64 -7.00 -7.66
N LYS A 352 -45.64 -6.35 -8.83
CA LYS A 352 -46.53 -6.61 -9.97
C LYS A 352 -46.25 -7.93 -10.69
N TYR A 353 -44.97 -8.32 -10.84
CA TYR A 353 -44.58 -9.44 -11.71
C TYR A 353 -43.95 -10.66 -11.02
N LYS A 354 -43.57 -10.60 -9.75
CA LYS A 354 -42.90 -11.70 -8.99
C LYS A 354 -43.50 -13.11 -9.24
N ASP A 355 -44.82 -13.26 -9.18
CA ASP A 355 -45.49 -14.56 -9.18
C ASP A 355 -45.60 -15.12 -10.61
N LEU A 356 -45.77 -14.23 -11.60
CA LEU A 356 -45.70 -14.57 -13.03
C LEU A 356 -44.27 -14.94 -13.44
N PHE A 357 -43.27 -14.21 -12.92
CA PHE A 357 -41.85 -14.46 -13.17
C PHE A 357 -41.41 -15.80 -12.56
N GLU A 358 -41.76 -16.08 -11.30
CA GLU A 358 -41.47 -17.37 -10.66
C GLU A 358 -42.16 -18.53 -11.39
N LYS A 359 -43.42 -18.36 -11.81
CA LYS A 359 -44.15 -19.36 -12.61
C LYS A 359 -43.53 -19.59 -14.01
N LYS A 360 -43.03 -18.55 -14.67
CA LYS A 360 -42.47 -18.64 -16.03
C LYS A 360 -41.03 -19.16 -16.04
N HIS A 361 -40.19 -18.72 -15.10
CA HIS A 361 -38.75 -18.97 -15.12
C HIS A 361 -38.27 -20.00 -14.09
N GLY A 362 -39.08 -20.35 -13.09
CA GLY A 362 -38.71 -21.31 -12.03
C GLY A 362 -37.76 -20.73 -10.97
N VAL A 363 -37.65 -19.40 -10.89
CA VAL A 363 -36.81 -18.67 -9.93
C VAL A 363 -37.52 -17.40 -9.47
N LYS A 364 -37.28 -16.97 -8.24
CA LYS A 364 -37.88 -15.74 -7.70
C LYS A 364 -37.27 -14.50 -8.35
N LEU A 365 -38.12 -13.51 -8.61
CA LEU A 365 -37.64 -12.18 -8.95
C LEU A 365 -37.01 -11.55 -7.71
N GLY A 366 -35.68 -11.52 -7.66
CA GLY A 366 -34.90 -10.84 -6.63
C GLY A 366 -34.69 -9.36 -6.97
N PHE A 367 -33.74 -8.74 -6.27
CA PHE A 367 -33.21 -7.42 -6.63
C PHE A 367 -31.88 -7.55 -7.39
N MET A 368 -31.14 -8.65 -7.21
CA MET A 368 -29.76 -8.77 -7.67
C MET A 368 -29.66 -8.82 -9.19
N GLY A 369 -30.65 -9.38 -9.88
CA GLY A 369 -30.73 -9.32 -11.34
C GLY A 369 -30.80 -7.88 -11.87
N PHE A 370 -31.58 -6.99 -11.24
CA PHE A 370 -31.64 -5.57 -11.62
C PHE A 370 -30.31 -4.86 -11.39
N PHE A 371 -29.73 -5.01 -10.19
CA PHE A 371 -28.41 -4.44 -9.87
C PHE A 371 -27.32 -4.94 -10.82
N THR A 372 -27.30 -6.24 -11.11
CA THR A 372 -26.31 -6.84 -12.01
C THR A 372 -26.45 -6.29 -13.43
N LYS A 373 -27.66 -6.18 -13.99
CA LYS A 373 -27.83 -5.59 -15.33
C LYS A 373 -27.50 -4.09 -15.36
N ALA A 374 -27.90 -3.31 -14.35
CA ALA A 374 -27.56 -1.89 -14.23
C ALA A 374 -26.03 -1.65 -14.17
N ILE A 375 -25.32 -2.49 -13.41
CA ILE A 375 -23.86 -2.50 -13.36
C ILE A 375 -23.27 -2.89 -14.72
N CYS A 376 -23.75 -3.97 -15.35
CA CYS A 376 -23.25 -4.40 -16.66
C CYS A 376 -23.43 -3.33 -17.76
N HIS A 377 -24.52 -2.54 -17.71
CA HIS A 377 -24.73 -1.41 -18.61
C HIS A 377 -23.73 -0.27 -18.30
N ALA A 378 -23.59 0.11 -17.04
CA ALA A 378 -22.64 1.15 -16.61
C ALA A 378 -21.16 0.76 -16.83
N LEU A 379 -20.79 -0.51 -16.74
CA LEU A 379 -19.44 -1.01 -17.06
C LEU A 379 -19.12 -0.90 -18.56
N LYS A 380 -20.13 -0.90 -19.44
CA LYS A 380 -19.96 -0.72 -20.89
C LYS A 380 -19.81 0.75 -21.28
N GLU A 381 -20.50 1.67 -20.61
CA GLU A 381 -20.32 3.12 -20.82
C GLU A 381 -19.06 3.67 -20.12
N ILE A 382 -18.62 3.06 -19.00
CA ILE A 382 -17.39 3.45 -18.27
C ILE A 382 -16.43 2.23 -18.14
N PRO A 383 -15.69 1.85 -19.21
CA PRO A 383 -14.83 0.66 -19.21
C PRO A 383 -13.68 0.67 -18.19
N ALA A 384 -13.23 1.85 -17.74
CA ALA A 384 -12.19 1.98 -16.71
C ALA A 384 -12.57 1.28 -15.39
N VAL A 385 -13.87 1.26 -15.04
CA VAL A 385 -14.39 0.60 -13.83
C VAL A 385 -14.35 -0.94 -13.96
N ASN A 386 -14.27 -1.47 -15.18
CA ASN A 386 -14.13 -2.90 -15.49
C ASN A 386 -12.69 -3.28 -15.93
N ALA A 387 -11.69 -2.47 -15.60
CA ALA A 387 -10.28 -2.73 -15.91
C ALA A 387 -9.48 -3.16 -14.66
N GLU A 388 -8.22 -3.56 -14.87
CA GLU A 388 -7.23 -3.85 -13.82
C GLU A 388 -5.83 -3.40 -14.26
N ILE A 389 -4.92 -3.16 -13.31
CA ILE A 389 -3.49 -2.94 -13.59
C ILE A 389 -2.77 -4.28 -13.58
N ASP A 390 -2.03 -4.58 -14.64
CA ASP A 390 -1.06 -5.67 -14.69
C ASP A 390 0.33 -5.10 -15.01
N GLY A 391 1.21 -5.12 -14.01
CA GLY A 391 2.53 -4.47 -14.08
C GLY A 391 2.45 -2.98 -14.41
N ASN A 392 2.75 -2.64 -15.67
CA ASN A 392 2.73 -1.28 -16.22
C ASN A 392 1.58 -1.04 -17.23
N GLU A 393 0.71 -2.03 -17.45
CA GLU A 393 -0.39 -1.99 -18.43
C GLU A 393 -1.76 -1.92 -17.73
N ILE A 394 -2.76 -1.36 -18.43
CA ILE A 394 -4.16 -1.34 -17.98
C ILE A 394 -4.97 -2.30 -18.85
N VAL A 395 -5.47 -3.38 -18.25
CA VAL A 395 -6.16 -4.46 -18.96
C VAL A 395 -7.68 -4.27 -18.86
N TYR A 396 -8.24 -3.50 -19.80
CA TYR A 396 -9.69 -3.32 -19.95
C TYR A 396 -10.39 -4.64 -20.28
N LYS A 397 -11.45 -4.99 -19.55
CA LYS A 397 -12.23 -6.21 -19.78
C LYS A 397 -13.52 -5.87 -20.53
N ASN A 398 -13.67 -6.40 -21.74
CA ASN A 398 -14.85 -6.17 -22.60
C ASN A 398 -16.00 -7.17 -22.34
N PHE A 399 -16.05 -7.74 -21.13
CA PHE A 399 -17.02 -8.73 -20.67
C PHE A 399 -17.28 -8.52 -19.17
N CYS A 400 -18.49 -8.83 -18.68
CA CYS A 400 -18.85 -8.65 -17.26
C CYS A 400 -18.89 -9.98 -16.53
N HIS A 401 -17.86 -10.25 -15.70
CA HIS A 401 -17.87 -11.36 -14.76
C HIS A 401 -18.03 -10.81 -13.34
N ILE A 402 -19.25 -10.88 -12.77
CA ILE A 402 -19.55 -10.17 -11.52
C ILE A 402 -19.44 -11.09 -10.31
N GLY A 403 -18.50 -10.79 -9.42
CA GLY A 403 -18.36 -11.41 -8.10
C GLY A 403 -19.51 -11.06 -7.17
N MET A 404 -20.13 -12.05 -6.55
CA MET A 404 -21.21 -11.91 -5.57
C MET A 404 -20.67 -12.24 -4.18
N ALA A 405 -20.55 -11.25 -3.29
CA ALA A 405 -20.10 -11.53 -1.93
C ALA A 405 -21.19 -12.24 -1.12
N VAL A 406 -20.95 -13.51 -0.75
CA VAL A 406 -21.86 -14.38 0.01
C VAL A 406 -21.27 -14.68 1.39
N GLY A 407 -22.01 -14.33 2.44
CA GLY A 407 -21.70 -14.72 3.81
C GLY A 407 -22.03 -16.19 4.08
N THR A 408 -21.08 -16.91 4.70
CA THR A 408 -21.23 -18.30 5.15
C THR A 408 -20.73 -18.44 6.59
N ASP A 409 -21.06 -19.55 7.26
CA ASP A 409 -20.60 -19.82 8.63
C ASP A 409 -19.06 -19.96 8.73
N LYS A 410 -18.37 -20.20 7.61
CA LYS A 410 -16.90 -20.24 7.50
C LYS A 410 -16.26 -18.89 7.17
N GLY A 411 -17.07 -17.85 6.91
CA GLY A 411 -16.63 -16.51 6.48
C GLY A 411 -17.25 -16.04 5.16
N LEU A 412 -16.70 -14.96 4.62
CA LEU A 412 -17.12 -14.39 3.34
C LEU A 412 -16.43 -15.11 2.18
N VAL A 413 -17.20 -15.44 1.13
CA VAL A 413 -16.69 -15.91 -0.17
C VAL A 413 -17.26 -15.04 -1.29
N VAL A 414 -16.58 -14.95 -2.43
CA VAL A 414 -17.01 -14.14 -3.59
C VAL A 414 -17.06 -15.01 -4.85
N PRO A 415 -18.07 -15.90 -4.97
CA PRO A 415 -18.32 -16.62 -6.22
C PRO A 415 -18.70 -15.68 -7.37
N VAL A 416 -18.40 -16.06 -8.61
CA VAL A 416 -18.46 -15.22 -9.81
C VAL A 416 -19.59 -15.67 -10.74
N ILE A 417 -20.51 -14.75 -11.07
CA ILE A 417 -21.46 -14.93 -12.18
C ILE A 417 -20.73 -14.52 -13.46
N ARG A 418 -20.48 -15.49 -14.35
CA ARG A 418 -19.86 -15.25 -15.66
C ARG A 418 -20.87 -14.69 -16.65
N ASP A 419 -20.36 -13.93 -17.62
CA ASP A 419 -21.09 -13.38 -18.78
C ASP A 419 -22.42 -12.72 -18.40
N ALA A 420 -22.40 -11.99 -17.28
CA ALA A 420 -23.58 -11.42 -16.65
C ALA A 420 -24.21 -10.29 -17.49
N ASP A 421 -23.45 -9.72 -18.43
CA ASP A 421 -23.95 -8.76 -19.40
C ASP A 421 -24.70 -9.42 -20.57
N GLU A 422 -24.45 -10.70 -20.88
CA GLU A 422 -25.25 -11.51 -21.80
C GLU A 422 -26.48 -12.13 -21.12
N MET A 423 -26.37 -12.56 -19.85
CA MET A 423 -27.47 -13.17 -19.09
C MET A 423 -28.74 -12.30 -18.99
N SER A 424 -29.92 -12.93 -19.02
CA SER A 424 -31.15 -12.27 -18.56
C SER A 424 -31.23 -12.20 -17.03
N ILE A 425 -32.09 -11.33 -16.50
CA ILE A 425 -32.41 -11.25 -15.05
C ILE A 425 -32.78 -12.63 -14.47
N ALA A 426 -33.43 -13.50 -15.26
CA ALA A 426 -33.81 -14.84 -14.84
C ALA A 426 -32.65 -15.84 -14.78
N GLU A 427 -31.59 -15.65 -15.57
CA GLU A 427 -30.37 -16.44 -15.49
C GLU A 427 -29.47 -15.96 -14.35
N VAL A 428 -29.32 -14.64 -14.16
CA VAL A 428 -28.59 -14.06 -13.01
C VAL A 428 -29.17 -14.56 -11.68
N GLU A 429 -30.49 -14.49 -11.48
CA GLU A 429 -31.13 -14.96 -10.23
C GLU A 429 -31.05 -16.49 -10.06
N LYS A 430 -31.00 -17.27 -11.15
CA LYS A 430 -30.75 -18.73 -11.10
C LYS A 430 -29.33 -19.05 -10.69
N GLU A 431 -28.36 -18.38 -11.31
CA GLU A 431 -26.95 -18.65 -11.09
C GLU A 431 -26.50 -18.17 -9.72
N LEU A 432 -26.97 -16.99 -9.28
CA LEU A 432 -26.88 -16.57 -7.88
C LEU A 432 -27.50 -17.62 -6.94
N SER A 433 -28.65 -18.21 -7.30
CA SER A 433 -29.28 -19.27 -6.52
C SER A 433 -28.50 -20.59 -6.51
N ARG A 434 -27.69 -20.89 -7.54
CA ARG A 434 -26.74 -22.02 -7.57
C ARG A 434 -25.55 -21.72 -6.65
N LEU A 435 -24.85 -20.63 -6.93
CA LEU A 435 -23.64 -20.19 -6.22
C LEU A 435 -23.90 -19.99 -4.72
N ALA A 436 -25.01 -19.33 -4.36
CA ALA A 436 -25.37 -19.13 -2.96
C ALA A 436 -25.84 -20.41 -2.25
N ARG A 437 -26.16 -21.51 -2.96
CA ARG A 437 -26.32 -22.84 -2.34
C ARG A 437 -24.96 -23.51 -2.17
N ALA A 438 -24.16 -23.56 -3.23
CA ALA A 438 -22.81 -24.13 -3.20
C ALA A 438 -21.93 -23.48 -2.11
N ALA A 439 -22.02 -22.16 -1.92
CA ALA A 439 -21.32 -21.43 -0.86
C ALA A 439 -21.67 -21.96 0.55
N ARG A 440 -22.97 -22.10 0.86
CA ARG A 440 -23.46 -22.57 2.17
C ARG A 440 -23.22 -24.07 2.39
N ASP A 441 -23.36 -24.87 1.34
CA ASP A 441 -23.08 -26.32 1.39
C ASP A 441 -21.57 -26.63 1.38
N GLY A 442 -20.70 -25.63 1.19
CA GLY A 442 -19.24 -25.79 1.13
C GLY A 442 -18.74 -26.47 -0.15
N LYS A 443 -19.47 -26.33 -1.26
CA LYS A 443 -19.27 -27.01 -2.55
C LYS A 443 -18.91 -26.07 -3.72
N LEU A 444 -18.38 -24.88 -3.46
CA LEU A 444 -17.83 -24.03 -4.53
C LEU A 444 -16.53 -24.61 -5.05
N GLY A 445 -16.39 -24.69 -6.38
CA GLY A 445 -15.11 -25.00 -7.03
C GLY A 445 -14.21 -23.77 -7.13
N MET A 446 -12.92 -23.98 -7.42
CA MET A 446 -11.99 -22.86 -7.67
C MET A 446 -12.42 -22.02 -8.89
N SER A 447 -13.00 -22.67 -9.90
CA SER A 447 -13.58 -22.04 -11.09
C SER A 447 -14.84 -21.20 -10.82
N ASP A 448 -15.57 -21.46 -9.72
CA ASP A 448 -16.64 -20.57 -9.25
C ASP A 448 -16.08 -19.29 -8.60
N MET A 449 -14.81 -19.29 -8.18
CA MET A 449 -14.20 -18.27 -7.29
C MET A 449 -13.15 -17.36 -7.97
N GLN A 450 -12.87 -17.56 -9.26
CA GLN A 450 -11.78 -16.88 -10.00
C GLN A 450 -12.28 -16.10 -11.23
N GLY A 451 -11.57 -15.03 -11.58
CA GLY A 451 -11.77 -14.30 -12.84
C GLY A 451 -12.97 -13.35 -12.86
N GLY A 452 -13.52 -12.96 -11.72
CA GLY A 452 -14.46 -11.83 -11.67
C GLY A 452 -13.75 -10.51 -11.99
N THR A 453 -14.38 -9.63 -12.78
CA THR A 453 -13.86 -8.32 -13.19
C THR A 453 -14.34 -7.18 -12.28
N PHE A 454 -15.51 -7.34 -11.66
CA PHE A 454 -16.12 -6.39 -10.72
C PHE A 454 -16.84 -7.17 -9.60
N THR A 455 -17.02 -6.60 -8.41
CA THR A 455 -17.73 -7.26 -7.28
C THR A 455 -18.93 -6.46 -6.80
N ILE A 456 -20.00 -7.15 -6.39
CA ILE A 456 -21.07 -6.59 -5.55
C ILE A 456 -20.99 -7.23 -4.15
N THR A 457 -21.10 -6.39 -3.12
CA THR A 457 -21.28 -6.83 -1.74
C THR A 457 -22.51 -6.16 -1.13
N ASN A 458 -23.28 -6.92 -0.34
CA ASN A 458 -24.54 -6.43 0.24
C ASN A 458 -24.49 -6.47 1.77
N GLY A 459 -24.09 -5.34 2.37
CA GLY A 459 -24.15 -5.14 3.82
C GLY A 459 -25.58 -4.88 4.33
N GLY A 460 -26.50 -4.54 3.44
CA GLY A 460 -27.90 -4.22 3.77
C GLY A 460 -28.67 -5.38 4.41
N VAL A 461 -28.35 -6.63 4.08
CA VAL A 461 -28.97 -7.82 4.71
C VAL A 461 -28.64 -7.95 6.20
N TYR A 462 -27.54 -7.32 6.65
CA TYR A 462 -27.13 -7.22 8.05
C TYR A 462 -27.56 -5.89 8.69
N GLY A 463 -28.35 -5.07 7.99
CA GLY A 463 -28.82 -3.77 8.46
C GLY A 463 -27.83 -2.60 8.27
N SER A 464 -26.69 -2.80 7.61
CA SER A 464 -25.72 -1.72 7.36
C SER A 464 -26.37 -0.61 6.53
N LEU A 465 -26.22 0.64 6.98
CA LEU A 465 -26.74 1.83 6.29
C LEU A 465 -25.75 2.39 5.27
N MET A 466 -24.46 2.39 5.59
CA MET A 466 -23.39 2.91 4.73
C MET A 466 -22.05 2.31 5.18
N SER A 467 -21.19 1.93 4.24
CA SER A 467 -19.87 1.37 4.49
C SER A 467 -18.97 1.50 3.25
N THR A 468 -17.65 1.48 3.47
CA THR A 468 -16.62 1.53 2.42
C THR A 468 -16.11 0.11 2.13
N PRO A 469 -16.57 -0.57 1.06
CA PRO A 469 -16.06 -1.89 0.71
C PRO A 469 -14.58 -1.84 0.29
N ILE A 470 -13.81 -2.88 0.64
CA ILE A 470 -12.41 -3.08 0.19
C ILE A 470 -12.43 -3.82 -1.15
N LEU A 471 -11.55 -3.44 -2.08
CA LEU A 471 -11.45 -4.07 -3.42
C LEU A 471 -11.06 -5.54 -3.33
N ASN A 472 -11.62 -6.35 -4.22
CA ASN A 472 -11.24 -7.74 -4.43
C ASN A 472 -10.15 -7.80 -5.52
N ALA A 473 -8.91 -7.46 -5.15
CA ALA A 473 -7.78 -7.38 -6.09
C ALA A 473 -7.65 -8.65 -6.97
N PRO A 474 -7.36 -8.51 -8.29
CA PRO A 474 -6.91 -7.30 -8.99
C PRO A 474 -8.02 -6.31 -9.43
N GLN A 475 -9.29 -6.57 -9.14
CA GLN A 475 -10.41 -5.75 -9.60
C GLN A 475 -10.32 -4.29 -9.15
N SER A 476 -10.66 -3.35 -10.05
CA SER A 476 -10.61 -1.90 -9.80
C SER A 476 -11.92 -1.29 -9.32
N GLY A 477 -12.99 -2.08 -9.16
CA GLY A 477 -14.30 -1.62 -8.71
C GLY A 477 -15.07 -2.63 -7.85
N ILE A 478 -15.72 -2.13 -6.79
CA ILE A 478 -16.65 -2.90 -5.96
C ILE A 478 -17.84 -2.03 -5.50
N LEU A 479 -19.07 -2.53 -5.73
CA LEU A 479 -20.30 -1.86 -5.28
C LEU A 479 -20.79 -2.43 -3.93
N GLY A 480 -20.87 -1.57 -2.93
CA GLY A 480 -21.53 -1.82 -1.65
C GLY A 480 -23.00 -1.43 -1.67
N MET A 481 -23.89 -2.43 -1.61
CA MET A 481 -25.33 -2.27 -1.41
C MET A 481 -25.68 -2.25 0.08
N HIS A 482 -26.55 -1.32 0.48
CA HIS A 482 -26.95 -1.11 1.87
C HIS A 482 -28.44 -1.40 2.11
N LYS A 483 -28.89 -1.21 3.35
CA LYS A 483 -30.25 -1.51 3.78
C LYS A 483 -31.25 -0.56 3.09
N ILE A 484 -32.24 -1.12 2.40
CA ILE A 484 -33.44 -0.38 1.98
C ILE A 484 -34.22 0.03 3.22
N GLN A 485 -34.54 1.30 3.37
CA GLN A 485 -35.44 1.76 4.43
C GLN A 485 -36.26 2.99 4.02
N GLU A 486 -37.48 3.05 4.54
CA GLU A 486 -38.37 4.20 4.36
C GLU A 486 -37.74 5.48 4.92
N ARG A 487 -37.62 6.51 4.08
CA ARG A 487 -37.12 7.85 4.43
C ARG A 487 -38.05 8.94 3.88
N PRO A 488 -38.20 10.07 4.60
CA PRO A 488 -38.89 11.24 4.07
C PRO A 488 -38.01 11.95 3.04
N MET A 489 -38.48 12.04 1.80
CA MET A 489 -37.79 12.67 0.67
C MET A 489 -38.60 13.87 0.17
N ALA A 490 -37.93 14.96 -0.19
CA ALA A 490 -38.56 16.14 -0.76
C ALA A 490 -38.68 16.00 -2.29
N ILE A 491 -39.87 15.69 -2.79
CA ILE A 491 -40.15 15.46 -4.23
C ILE A 491 -41.31 16.35 -4.66
N GLY A 492 -41.13 17.14 -5.72
CA GLY A 492 -42.18 18.02 -6.25
C GLY A 492 -42.68 19.09 -5.25
N GLY A 493 -41.84 19.49 -4.28
CA GLY A 493 -42.23 20.40 -3.19
C GLY A 493 -43.02 19.75 -2.05
N GLN A 494 -43.20 18.42 -2.05
CA GLN A 494 -43.88 17.67 -1.01
C GLN A 494 -42.90 16.74 -0.29
N VAL A 495 -43.13 16.49 1.01
CA VAL A 495 -42.42 15.43 1.75
C VAL A 495 -43.18 14.13 1.53
N VAL A 496 -42.55 13.19 0.82
CA VAL A 496 -43.10 11.87 0.53
C VAL A 496 -42.19 10.78 1.10
N ILE A 497 -42.77 9.70 1.61
CA ILE A 497 -41.98 8.56 2.09
C ILE A 497 -41.53 7.70 0.90
N ARG A 498 -40.27 7.25 0.93
CA ARG A 498 -39.66 6.41 -0.11
C ARG A 498 -38.75 5.32 0.47
N PRO A 499 -38.73 4.11 -0.14
CA PRO A 499 -37.77 3.05 0.19
C PRO A 499 -36.39 3.37 -0.39
N MET A 500 -35.59 4.13 0.36
CA MET A 500 -34.26 4.56 -0.09
C MET A 500 -33.18 3.52 0.26
N MET A 501 -32.20 3.35 -0.63
CA MET A 501 -30.94 2.63 -0.38
C MET A 501 -29.75 3.58 -0.57
N TYR A 502 -28.67 3.39 0.19
CA TYR A 502 -27.35 3.97 -0.15
C TYR A 502 -26.51 2.97 -0.95
N LEU A 503 -25.87 3.46 -2.00
CA LEU A 503 -24.88 2.75 -2.80
C LEU A 503 -23.50 3.38 -2.56
N ALA A 504 -22.49 2.54 -2.37
CA ALA A 504 -21.09 2.96 -2.26
C ALA A 504 -20.27 2.29 -3.35
N LEU A 505 -19.65 3.05 -4.25
CA LEU A 505 -18.65 2.52 -5.17
C LEU A 505 -17.27 2.78 -4.56
N SER A 506 -16.55 1.72 -4.20
CA SER A 506 -15.11 1.82 -3.97
C SER A 506 -14.36 1.46 -5.25
N TYR A 507 -13.31 2.20 -5.57
CA TYR A 507 -12.55 2.09 -6.81
C TYR A 507 -11.06 2.38 -6.62
N ASP A 508 -10.24 1.90 -7.55
CA ASP A 508 -8.81 2.22 -7.61
C ASP A 508 -8.59 3.50 -8.44
N HIS A 509 -8.25 4.60 -7.77
CA HIS A 509 -8.02 5.90 -8.40
C HIS A 509 -6.70 5.96 -9.21
N ARG A 510 -5.96 4.84 -9.31
CA ARG A 510 -4.89 4.68 -10.32
C ARG A 510 -5.42 4.41 -11.74
N ILE A 511 -6.69 4.01 -11.87
CA ILE A 511 -7.35 3.75 -13.17
C ILE A 511 -8.59 4.60 -13.36
N VAL A 512 -9.45 4.68 -12.33
CA VAL A 512 -10.78 5.30 -12.43
C VAL A 512 -10.73 6.72 -11.86
N ASP A 513 -11.00 7.71 -12.70
CA ASP A 513 -11.07 9.10 -12.25
C ASP A 513 -12.34 9.36 -11.42
N GLY A 514 -12.28 10.31 -10.47
CA GLY A 514 -13.44 10.69 -9.66
C GLY A 514 -14.70 11.09 -10.46
N LYS A 515 -14.51 11.61 -11.69
CA LYS A 515 -15.61 11.86 -12.64
C LYS A 515 -16.26 10.55 -13.08
N GLU A 516 -15.46 9.58 -13.51
CA GLU A 516 -15.91 8.28 -14.02
C GLU A 516 -16.63 7.48 -12.94
N ALA A 517 -16.07 7.46 -11.72
CA ALA A 517 -16.67 6.82 -10.55
C ALA A 517 -18.05 7.40 -10.21
N VAL A 518 -18.21 8.73 -10.26
CA VAL A 518 -19.50 9.39 -10.04
C VAL A 518 -20.46 9.13 -11.19
N THR A 519 -20.02 9.22 -12.46
CA THR A 519 -20.87 8.92 -13.62
C THR A 519 -21.38 7.47 -13.56
N PHE A 520 -20.51 6.49 -13.33
CA PHE A 520 -20.89 5.09 -13.16
C PHE A 520 -21.96 4.90 -12.06
N LEU A 521 -21.76 5.50 -10.89
CA LEU A 521 -22.69 5.33 -9.77
C LEU A 521 -24.03 6.03 -10.02
N VAL A 522 -24.02 7.15 -10.75
CA VAL A 522 -25.23 7.81 -11.27
C VAL A 522 -25.94 6.94 -12.30
N ARG A 523 -25.25 6.27 -13.23
CA ARG A 523 -25.90 5.35 -14.19
C ARG A 523 -26.57 4.16 -13.54
N VAL A 524 -25.92 3.56 -12.54
CA VAL A 524 -26.51 2.48 -11.74
C VAL A 524 -27.77 2.97 -11.02
N LYS A 525 -27.74 4.19 -10.43
CA LYS A 525 -28.92 4.84 -9.85
C LYS A 525 -30.02 5.09 -10.89
N GLU A 526 -29.70 5.70 -12.02
CA GLU A 526 -30.65 6.04 -13.10
C GLU A 526 -31.38 4.81 -13.67
N SER A 527 -30.69 3.68 -13.77
CA SER A 527 -31.23 2.40 -14.25
C SER A 527 -32.07 1.65 -13.20
N LEU A 528 -31.99 2.04 -11.93
CA LEU A 528 -32.77 1.46 -10.83
C LEU A 528 -33.97 2.33 -10.46
N GLU A 529 -33.85 3.65 -10.60
CA GLU A 529 -34.97 4.59 -10.44
C GLU A 529 -35.91 4.55 -11.66
N ASP A 530 -35.37 4.24 -12.85
CA ASP A 530 -36.15 3.91 -14.05
C ASP A 530 -35.69 2.57 -14.66
N PRO A 531 -36.28 1.44 -14.24
CA PRO A 531 -35.98 0.12 -14.78
C PRO A 531 -36.44 -0.12 -16.22
N GLU A 532 -37.17 0.79 -16.86
CA GLU A 532 -37.55 0.63 -18.28
C GLU A 532 -36.33 0.89 -19.19
N ARG A 533 -35.37 1.72 -18.75
CA ARG A 533 -34.05 1.88 -19.38
C ARG A 533 -33.32 0.57 -19.60
N LEU A 534 -33.34 -0.34 -18.60
CA LEU A 534 -32.73 -1.67 -18.67
C LEU A 534 -33.34 -2.60 -19.74
N VAL A 535 -34.49 -2.23 -20.30
CA VAL A 535 -35.17 -2.96 -21.39
C VAL A 535 -34.99 -2.26 -22.74
N LEU A 536 -34.67 -0.96 -22.73
CA LEU A 536 -34.54 -0.11 -23.91
C LEU A 536 -33.10 0.19 -24.32
N ASP A 537 -32.10 -0.13 -23.48
CA ASP A 537 -30.66 0.12 -23.69
C ASP A 537 -30.37 1.65 -23.76
N LEU A 538 -30.70 2.35 -22.65
CA LEU A 538 -30.74 3.82 -22.50
C LEU A 538 -30.01 4.36 -21.27
#